data_AF-A0A4Z0QJE1-F1
#
_entry.id   AF-A0A4Z0QJE1-F1
#
_cell.length_a   1.000
_cell.length_b   1.000
_cell.length_c   1.000
_cell.angle_alpha   90.00
_cell.angle_beta   90.00
_cell.angle_gamma   90.00
#
_symmetry.space_group_name_H-M   'P 1'
#
loop_
_entity.id
_entity.type
_entity.pdbx_description
1 polymer ?
#
loop_
_entity_poly.entity_id
_entity_poly.type
_entity_poly.pdbx_seq_one_letter_code
_entity_poly.pdbx_strand_id
1 'polypeptide(L)'
;METIDYRSFAQKCVDDLKVLQAELQEKYELDGYENWFYNQATGLLTFSTGPVELNFKYFQAGSFSQKSNTWKWSWDNDHTLSNVKDASNVIKEFGHRSGFPKLTTGYFPSDEFEAWEFTAIAAKLTHGIGVYRPVSDQLQLFLIITEVLDNETAQSIKDKYVECGTHEYRRRAFVCKHLSFTNEVGFEEAFETFPEMELEEDDDFQAWCDKCEIVRQKEDGWNDKSMAFADIKLVCERCYFEIKEVNLGYR
;
A
#
# COMPACT_ATOMS: atom_id res chain seq x y z
N MET A 1 28.25 12.22 -23.11
CA MET A 1 27.22 12.18 -22.06
C MET A 1 27.89 12.72 -20.81
N GLU A 2 27.44 13.84 -20.26
CA GLU A 2 28.00 14.34 -19.01
C GLU A 2 27.77 13.28 -17.92
N THR A 3 28.85 12.83 -17.30
CA THR A 3 28.78 11.92 -16.16
C THR A 3 28.28 12.70 -14.97
N ILE A 4 27.05 12.41 -14.52
CA ILE A 4 26.48 13.02 -13.32
C ILE A 4 27.30 12.53 -12.12
N ASP A 5 27.88 13.46 -11.36
CA ASP A 5 28.54 13.13 -10.10
C ASP A 5 27.48 12.88 -9.01
N TYR A 6 27.56 11.72 -8.35
CA TYR A 6 26.59 11.33 -7.33
C TYR A 6 26.49 12.38 -6.21
N ARG A 7 27.63 12.84 -5.69
CA ARG A 7 27.66 13.73 -4.53
C ARG A 7 27.00 15.07 -4.84
N SER A 8 27.33 15.65 -5.99
CA SER A 8 26.73 16.92 -6.44
C SER A 8 25.22 16.77 -6.72
N PHE A 9 24.81 15.63 -7.28
CA PHE A 9 23.41 15.31 -7.52
C PHE A 9 22.62 15.12 -6.22
N ALA A 10 23.12 14.31 -5.29
CA ALA A 10 22.51 14.04 -3.99
C ALA A 10 22.36 15.32 -3.17
N GLN A 11 23.43 16.14 -3.10
CA GLN A 11 23.38 17.43 -2.41
C GLN A 11 22.29 18.35 -2.99
N LYS A 12 22.20 18.44 -4.32
CA LYS A 12 21.13 19.21 -4.96
C LYS A 12 19.74 18.68 -4.60
N CYS A 13 19.55 17.36 -4.59
CA CYS A 13 18.27 16.76 -4.19
C CYS A 13 17.92 17.09 -2.75
N VAL A 14 18.89 17.04 -1.82
CA VAL A 14 18.69 17.40 -0.41
C VAL A 14 18.31 18.88 -0.28
N ASP A 15 18.95 19.77 -1.03
CA ASP A 15 18.61 21.20 -1.00
C ASP A 15 17.23 21.47 -1.59
N ASP A 16 16.87 20.82 -2.71
CA ASP A 16 15.51 20.85 -3.27
C ASP A 16 14.47 20.33 -2.25
N LEU A 17 14.79 19.24 -1.53
CA LEU A 17 13.92 18.65 -0.52
C LEU A 17 13.68 19.60 0.67
N LYS A 18 14.67 20.38 1.09
CA LYS A 18 14.48 21.37 2.17
C LYS A 18 13.44 22.43 1.80
N VAL A 19 13.46 22.89 0.55
CA VAL A 19 12.46 23.84 0.03
C VAL A 19 11.09 23.19 0.00
N LEU A 20 11.00 21.98 -0.56
CA LEU A 20 9.76 21.22 -0.64
C LEU A 20 9.14 20.95 0.76
N GLN A 21 9.97 20.59 1.73
CA GLN A 21 9.52 20.33 3.10
C GLN A 21 9.03 21.61 3.78
N ALA A 22 9.66 22.76 3.52
CA ALA A 22 9.20 24.05 4.04
C ALA A 22 7.84 24.45 3.45
N GLU A 23 7.64 24.26 2.14
CA GLU A 23 6.35 24.50 1.47
C GLU A 23 5.25 23.58 2.01
N LEU A 24 5.56 22.28 2.20
CA LEU A 24 4.61 21.33 2.79
C LEU A 24 4.22 21.74 4.22
N GLN A 25 5.20 22.13 5.05
CA GLN A 25 4.96 22.54 6.42
C GLN A 25 4.14 23.83 6.49
N GLU A 26 4.45 24.83 5.68
CA GLU A 26 3.69 26.09 5.61
C GLU A 26 2.23 25.84 5.21
N LYS A 27 1.99 24.88 4.31
CA LYS A 27 0.66 24.60 3.79
C LYS A 27 -0.20 23.72 4.71
N TYR A 28 0.41 22.77 5.42
CA TYR A 28 -0.33 21.71 6.11
C TYR A 28 -0.08 21.62 7.62
N GLU A 29 0.92 22.31 8.15
CA GLU A 29 1.26 22.36 9.58
C GLU A 29 1.29 20.96 10.24
N LEU A 30 2.06 20.02 9.67
CA LEU A 30 2.04 18.61 10.08
C LEU A 30 2.38 18.38 11.55
N ASP A 31 3.17 19.28 12.15
CA ASP A 31 3.53 19.24 13.59
C ASP A 31 2.38 19.67 14.51
N GLY A 32 1.29 20.20 13.97
CA GLY A 32 0.11 20.64 14.72
C GLY A 32 -0.86 19.51 15.10
N TYR A 33 -0.62 18.29 14.61
CA TYR A 33 -1.50 17.14 14.84
C TYR A 33 -1.01 16.29 16.03
N GLU A 34 -1.96 15.82 16.85
CA GLU A 34 -1.66 15.00 18.03
C GLU A 34 -1.21 13.59 17.66
N ASN A 35 -1.75 13.06 16.55
CA ASN A 35 -1.53 11.68 16.13
C ASN A 35 -1.17 11.61 14.65
N TRP A 36 -0.46 10.55 14.30
CA TRP A 36 -0.20 10.14 12.93
C TRP A 36 -0.32 8.63 12.82
N PHE A 37 -0.74 8.15 11.66
CA PHE A 37 -0.83 6.73 11.35
C PHE A 37 -0.53 6.51 9.87
N TYR A 38 0.43 5.62 9.58
CA TYR A 38 0.65 5.13 8.23
C TYR A 38 0.13 3.70 8.15
N ASN A 39 -0.59 3.39 7.08
CA ASN A 39 -1.12 2.06 6.83
C ASN A 39 -0.62 1.55 5.48
N GLN A 40 0.13 0.44 5.49
CA GLN A 40 0.68 -0.12 4.25
C GLN A 40 -0.42 -0.67 3.36
N ALA A 41 -1.47 -1.28 3.93
CA ALA A 41 -2.54 -1.88 3.15
C ALA A 41 -3.29 -0.81 2.34
N THR A 42 -3.62 0.33 2.95
CA THR A 42 -4.33 1.41 2.25
C THR A 42 -3.40 2.35 1.47
N GLY A 43 -2.11 2.39 1.80
CA GLY A 43 -1.17 3.38 1.25
C GLY A 43 -1.42 4.80 1.75
N LEU A 44 -2.11 4.95 2.89
CA LEU A 44 -2.45 6.24 3.47
C LEU A 44 -1.56 6.59 4.65
N LEU A 45 -1.13 7.85 4.68
CA LEU A 45 -0.58 8.54 5.85
C LEU A 45 -1.63 9.55 6.33
N THR A 46 -2.13 9.33 7.54
CA THR A 46 -3.17 10.16 8.15
C THR A 46 -2.60 10.87 9.37
N PHE A 47 -2.82 12.18 9.44
CA PHE A 47 -2.60 12.99 10.64
C PHE A 47 -3.95 13.34 11.26
N SER A 48 -4.05 13.34 12.59
CA SER A 48 -5.33 13.63 13.26
C SER A 48 -5.23 14.29 14.63
N THR A 49 -6.22 15.13 14.92
CA THR A 49 -6.48 15.76 16.22
C THR A 49 -7.99 15.73 16.47
N GLY A 50 -8.44 14.88 17.39
CA GLY A 50 -9.86 14.61 17.58
C GLY A 50 -10.54 14.16 16.27
N PRO A 51 -11.62 14.83 15.79
CA PRO A 51 -12.31 14.46 14.56
C PRO A 51 -11.66 15.04 13.27
N VAL A 52 -10.65 15.89 13.40
CA VAL A 52 -9.98 16.50 12.25
C VAL A 52 -8.94 15.53 11.73
N GLU A 53 -9.03 15.20 10.44
CA GLU A 53 -8.04 14.41 9.72
C GLU A 53 -7.45 15.18 8.55
N LEU A 54 -6.17 14.90 8.27
CA LEU A 54 -5.46 15.27 7.06
C LEU A 54 -4.84 13.99 6.48
N ASN A 55 -5.19 13.69 5.22
CA ASN A 55 -4.88 12.41 4.59
C ASN A 55 -3.98 12.59 3.37
N PHE A 56 -2.99 11.72 3.23
CA PHE A 56 -2.07 11.69 2.11
C PHE A 56 -1.90 10.28 1.56
N LYS A 57 -1.61 10.18 0.25
CA LYS A 57 -0.95 8.98 -0.28
C LYS A 57 0.55 9.06 -0.04
N TYR A 58 1.14 7.90 0.21
CA TYR A 58 2.59 7.77 0.33
C TYR A 58 3.09 6.48 -0.31
N PHE A 59 4.39 6.44 -0.56
CA PHE A 59 5.12 5.18 -0.66
C PHE A 59 6.34 5.23 0.27
N GLN A 60 6.82 4.07 0.69
CA GLN A 60 8.02 3.96 1.51
C GLN A 60 9.24 3.95 0.59
N ALA A 61 10.17 4.90 0.73
CA ALA A 61 11.44 4.87 -0.01
C ALA A 61 12.35 3.73 0.51
N GLY A 62 12.48 3.64 1.82
CA GLY A 62 13.30 2.62 2.45
C GLY A 62 13.32 2.76 3.96
N SER A 63 14.22 2.01 4.58
CA SER A 63 14.39 2.00 6.03
C SER A 63 15.87 2.05 6.40
N PHE A 64 16.18 2.78 7.46
CA PHE A 64 17.50 2.85 8.07
C PHE A 64 17.47 2.21 9.46
N SER A 65 18.28 1.16 9.66
CA SER A 65 18.46 0.56 10.97
C SER A 65 19.61 1.23 11.71
N GLN A 66 19.29 1.96 12.77
CA GLN A 66 20.30 2.56 13.67
C GLN A 66 21.11 1.48 14.42
N LYS A 67 20.53 0.28 14.60
CA LYS A 67 21.17 -0.83 15.30
C LYS A 67 22.30 -1.45 14.49
N SER A 68 22.11 -1.63 13.18
CA SER A 68 23.09 -2.27 12.30
C SER A 68 23.81 -1.30 11.36
N ASN A 69 23.44 -0.01 11.36
CA ASN A 69 23.94 1.00 10.41
C ASN A 69 23.78 0.53 8.97
N THR A 70 22.56 0.12 8.63
CA THR A 70 22.24 -0.37 7.28
C THR A 70 21.00 0.29 6.73
N TRP A 71 21.02 0.52 5.42
CA TRP A 71 19.87 0.95 4.63
C TRP A 71 19.29 -0.25 3.90
N LYS A 72 17.95 -0.32 3.85
CA LYS A 72 17.21 -1.24 2.98
C LYS A 72 16.21 -0.46 2.14
N TRP A 73 16.33 -0.53 0.81
CA TRP A 73 15.34 0.01 -0.11
C TRP A 73 14.03 -0.78 -0.03
N SER A 74 12.89 -0.10 -0.16
CA SER A 74 11.59 -0.79 -0.13
C SER A 74 11.36 -1.73 -1.31
N TRP A 75 11.86 -1.41 -2.50
CA TRP A 75 11.77 -2.31 -3.67
C TRP A 75 12.49 -3.65 -3.45
N ASP A 76 13.42 -3.74 -2.47
CA ASP A 76 14.12 -4.97 -2.08
C ASP A 76 13.53 -5.59 -0.80
N ASN A 77 12.41 -5.06 -0.29
CA ASN A 77 11.81 -5.51 0.95
C ASN A 77 10.51 -6.29 0.72
N ASP A 78 10.58 -7.61 0.87
CA ASP A 78 9.43 -8.51 0.73
C ASP A 78 8.34 -8.28 1.80
N HIS A 79 8.69 -7.65 2.92
CA HIS A 79 7.74 -7.30 3.97
C HIS A 79 7.01 -5.97 3.74
N THR A 80 7.37 -5.23 2.69
CA THR A 80 6.66 -4.01 2.29
C THR A 80 5.68 -4.35 1.18
N LEU A 81 4.42 -3.93 1.29
CA LEU A 81 3.38 -4.22 0.30
C LEU A 81 3.64 -3.46 -1.02
N SER A 82 3.27 -4.08 -2.15
CA SER A 82 3.48 -3.57 -3.52
C SER A 82 3.00 -2.13 -3.69
N ASN A 83 1.76 -1.85 -3.29
CA ASN A 83 1.12 -0.54 -3.36
C ASN A 83 1.92 0.60 -2.69
N VAL A 84 2.75 0.31 -1.69
CA VAL A 84 3.61 1.29 -1.00
C VAL A 84 5.10 1.11 -1.27
N LYS A 85 5.53 0.23 -2.19
CA LYS A 85 6.94 0.13 -2.60
C LYS A 85 7.20 0.25 -4.10
N ASP A 86 6.23 -0.01 -4.97
CA ASP A 86 6.51 -0.17 -6.40
C ASP A 86 7.01 1.12 -7.06
N ALA A 87 6.54 2.28 -6.57
CA ALA A 87 7.06 3.59 -6.98
C ALA A 87 8.58 3.73 -6.74
N SER A 88 9.15 3.00 -5.78
CA SER A 88 10.58 3.04 -5.50
C SER A 88 11.45 2.35 -6.56
N ASN A 89 10.86 1.56 -7.47
CA ASN A 89 11.59 0.94 -8.59
C ASN A 89 12.19 2.00 -9.54
N VAL A 90 11.58 3.18 -9.66
CA VAL A 90 12.12 4.30 -10.46
C VAL A 90 13.52 4.70 -10.00
N ILE A 91 13.80 4.60 -8.68
CA ILE A 91 15.13 4.90 -8.13
C ILE A 91 16.15 3.87 -8.60
N LYS A 92 15.78 2.58 -8.60
CA LYS A 92 16.64 1.49 -9.07
C LYS A 92 16.97 1.65 -10.55
N GLU A 93 15.97 1.94 -11.38
CA GLU A 93 16.18 2.20 -12.80
C GLU A 93 17.09 3.40 -13.05
N PHE A 94 16.88 4.50 -12.34
CA PHE A 94 17.76 5.66 -12.40
C PHE A 94 19.18 5.30 -11.97
N GLY A 95 19.34 4.51 -10.90
CA GLY A 95 20.62 3.99 -10.44
C GLY A 95 21.37 3.22 -11.52
N HIS A 96 20.69 2.37 -12.28
CA HIS A 96 21.27 1.65 -13.42
C HIS A 96 21.70 2.59 -14.55
N ARG A 97 20.86 3.56 -14.92
CA ARG A 97 21.16 4.52 -16.00
C ARG A 97 22.33 5.45 -15.65
N SER A 98 22.42 5.87 -14.39
CA SER A 98 23.42 6.82 -13.90
C SER A 98 24.69 6.14 -13.38
N GLY A 99 24.68 4.82 -13.21
CA GLY A 99 25.81 4.06 -12.67
C GLY A 99 26.05 4.32 -11.17
N PHE A 100 24.99 4.50 -10.39
CA PHE A 100 25.05 4.77 -8.95
C PHE A 100 24.76 3.50 -8.13
N PRO A 101 25.77 2.78 -7.61
CA PRO A 101 25.58 1.46 -7.01
C PRO A 101 24.69 1.45 -5.76
N LYS A 102 24.69 2.54 -4.97
CA LYS A 102 23.84 2.67 -3.77
C LYS A 102 22.35 2.78 -4.08
N LEU A 103 21.99 3.09 -5.33
CA LEU A 103 20.58 3.11 -5.77
C LEU A 103 20.14 1.76 -6.36
N THR A 104 21.07 0.86 -6.68
CA THR A 104 20.79 -0.46 -7.29
C THR A 104 21.05 -1.63 -6.36
N THR A 105 21.74 -1.41 -5.24
CA THR A 105 21.97 -2.40 -4.18
C THR A 105 20.86 -2.27 -3.14
N GLY A 106 20.10 -3.33 -2.91
CA GLY A 106 18.89 -3.26 -2.08
C GLY A 106 19.14 -3.09 -0.59
N TYR A 107 20.19 -3.73 -0.07
CA TYR A 107 20.59 -3.71 1.33
C TYR A 107 22.09 -3.49 1.48
N PHE A 108 22.51 -2.48 2.23
CA PHE A 108 23.94 -2.14 2.37
C PHE A 108 24.25 -1.30 3.63
N PRO A 109 25.51 -1.28 4.10
CA PRO A 109 25.95 -0.37 5.16
C PRO A 109 25.79 1.10 4.77
N SER A 110 25.21 1.89 5.68
CA SER A 110 24.86 3.30 5.45
C SER A 110 24.84 4.06 6.76
N ASP A 111 24.66 5.37 6.70
CA ASP A 111 24.35 6.22 7.85
C ASP A 111 23.06 7.05 7.62
N GLU A 112 22.68 7.83 8.63
CA GLU A 112 21.49 8.69 8.58
C GLU A 112 21.63 9.83 7.56
N PHE A 113 22.85 10.32 7.30
CA PHE A 113 23.07 11.38 6.31
C PHE A 113 22.77 10.86 4.91
N GLU A 114 23.28 9.68 4.57
CA GLU A 114 22.99 9.01 3.30
C GLU A 114 21.52 8.61 3.20
N ALA A 115 20.88 8.20 4.29
CA ALA A 115 19.43 7.91 4.31
C ALA A 115 18.59 9.12 3.87
N TRP A 116 18.97 10.34 4.28
CA TRP A 116 18.34 11.57 3.81
C TRP A 116 18.66 11.89 2.34
N GLU A 117 19.88 11.61 1.87
CA GLU A 117 20.20 11.73 0.44
C GLU A 117 19.33 10.81 -0.42
N PHE A 118 19.21 9.54 -0.03
CA PHE A 118 18.39 8.55 -0.73
C PHE A 118 16.92 8.96 -0.77
N THR A 119 16.42 9.46 0.35
CA THR A 119 15.05 9.95 0.49
C THR A 119 14.80 11.18 -0.40
N ALA A 120 15.75 12.12 -0.45
CA ALA A 120 15.65 13.29 -1.30
C ALA A 120 15.72 12.94 -2.80
N ILE A 121 16.57 11.98 -3.18
CA ILE A 121 16.61 11.44 -4.54
C ILE A 121 15.28 10.78 -4.89
N ALA A 122 14.72 9.96 -3.98
CA ALA A 122 13.43 9.33 -4.20
C ALA A 122 12.32 10.36 -4.40
N ALA A 123 12.19 11.35 -3.51
CA ALA A 123 11.22 12.43 -3.63
C ALA A 123 11.32 13.16 -4.98
N LYS A 124 12.54 13.47 -5.43
CA LYS A 124 12.77 14.13 -6.71
C LYS A 124 12.35 13.29 -7.90
N LEU A 125 12.75 12.01 -7.93
CA LEU A 125 12.52 11.11 -9.06
C LEU A 125 11.05 10.69 -9.20
N THR A 126 10.28 10.72 -8.11
CA THR A 126 8.86 10.37 -8.10
C THR A 126 7.94 11.59 -8.05
N HIS A 127 8.49 12.81 -8.15
CA HIS A 127 7.74 14.06 -8.00
C HIS A 127 6.91 14.12 -6.70
N GLY A 128 7.48 13.62 -5.60
CA GLY A 128 6.85 13.72 -4.28
C GLY A 128 6.63 15.17 -3.87
N ILE A 129 5.62 15.40 -3.03
CA ILE A 129 5.28 16.72 -2.48
C ILE A 129 5.90 16.98 -1.11
N GLY A 130 6.60 15.98 -0.55
CA GLY A 130 7.32 16.10 0.70
C GLY A 130 7.66 14.73 1.26
N VAL A 131 8.20 14.70 2.47
CA VAL A 131 8.57 13.44 3.12
C VAL A 131 8.12 13.43 4.57
N TYR A 132 7.93 12.22 5.09
CA TYR A 132 7.61 12.01 6.50
C TYR A 132 8.44 10.86 7.06
N ARG A 133 8.93 11.04 8.28
CA ARG A 133 9.66 10.01 9.01
C ARG A 133 8.90 9.68 10.30
N PRO A 134 8.09 8.62 10.32
CA PRO A 134 7.42 8.14 11.52
C PRO A 134 8.39 7.97 12.69
N VAL A 135 7.98 8.46 13.87
CA VAL A 135 8.77 8.27 15.11
C VAL A 135 8.81 6.78 15.45
N SER A 136 10.01 6.25 15.60
CA SER A 136 10.28 4.83 15.85
C SER A 136 11.63 4.67 16.54
N ASP A 137 11.78 3.62 17.37
CA ASP A 137 12.96 3.49 18.24
C ASP A 137 14.26 3.22 17.46
N GLN A 138 14.32 2.13 16.68
CA GLN A 138 15.58 1.64 16.10
C GLN A 138 15.57 1.49 14.57
N LEU A 139 14.38 1.47 13.96
CA LEU A 139 14.21 1.32 12.52
C LEU A 139 13.46 2.52 11.97
N GLN A 140 14.19 3.46 11.39
CA GLN A 140 13.62 4.66 10.80
C GLN A 140 13.05 4.34 9.43
N LEU A 141 11.77 4.62 9.22
CA LEU A 141 11.13 4.53 7.91
C LEU A 141 11.10 5.89 7.24
N PHE A 142 11.39 5.92 5.94
CA PHE A 142 11.37 7.15 5.15
C PHE A 142 10.22 7.06 4.15
N LEU A 143 9.19 7.86 4.36
CA LEU A 143 7.99 7.91 3.53
C LEU A 143 8.06 9.11 2.61
N ILE A 144 7.76 8.90 1.33
CA ILE A 144 7.57 9.96 0.35
C ILE A 144 6.08 10.23 0.24
N ILE A 145 5.68 11.46 0.55
CA ILE A 145 4.30 11.92 0.38
C ILE A 145 4.12 12.31 -1.08
N THR A 146 3.11 11.76 -1.74
CA THR A 146 2.89 11.97 -3.19
C THR A 146 1.69 12.83 -3.50
N GLU A 147 0.64 12.75 -2.68
CA GLU A 147 -0.64 13.37 -2.98
C GLU A 147 -1.39 13.66 -1.68
N VAL A 148 -2.14 14.76 -1.65
CA VAL A 148 -3.09 15.08 -0.57
C VAL A 148 -4.46 14.60 -1.01
N LEU A 149 -5.18 13.93 -0.11
CA LEU A 149 -6.54 13.46 -0.36
C LEU A 149 -7.53 14.27 0.49
N ASP A 150 -8.69 14.53 -0.07
CA ASP A 150 -9.84 14.94 0.73
C ASP A 150 -10.32 13.77 1.61
N ASN A 151 -11.06 14.10 2.68
CA ASN A 151 -11.46 13.10 3.67
C ASN A 151 -12.53 12.12 3.14
N GLU A 152 -13.32 12.48 2.13
CA GLU A 152 -14.29 11.58 1.52
C GLU A 152 -13.57 10.50 0.69
N THR A 153 -12.61 10.91 -0.15
CA THR A 153 -11.75 9.99 -0.90
C THR A 153 -10.95 9.08 0.03
N ALA A 154 -10.34 9.65 1.08
CA ALA A 154 -9.59 8.86 2.06
C ALA A 154 -10.49 7.85 2.79
N GLN A 155 -11.72 8.23 3.15
CA GLN A 155 -12.68 7.33 3.77
C GLN A 155 -13.12 6.22 2.81
N SER A 156 -13.41 6.53 1.54
CA SER A 156 -13.76 5.54 0.51
C SER A 156 -12.66 4.48 0.35
N ILE A 157 -11.39 4.88 0.39
CA ILE A 157 -10.26 3.93 0.40
C ILE A 157 -10.28 3.06 1.65
N LYS A 158 -10.43 3.64 2.85
CA LYS A 158 -10.48 2.90 4.12
C LYS A 158 -11.63 1.89 4.15
N ASP A 159 -12.79 2.23 3.58
CA ASP A 159 -13.99 1.39 3.53
C ASP A 159 -13.84 0.15 2.63
N LYS A 160 -12.82 0.11 1.76
CA LYS A 160 -12.44 -1.07 0.96
C LYS A 160 -11.59 -2.07 1.73
N TYR A 161 -11.28 -1.81 3.00
CA TYR A 161 -10.47 -2.68 3.84
C TYR A 161 -11.21 -3.02 5.14
N VAL A 162 -10.96 -4.21 5.67
CA VAL A 162 -11.67 -4.76 6.82
C VAL A 162 -10.72 -5.39 7.83
N GLU A 163 -11.05 -5.24 9.10
CA GLU A 163 -10.43 -6.00 10.19
C GLU A 163 -11.08 -7.38 10.28
N CYS A 164 -10.32 -8.43 10.01
CA CYS A 164 -10.83 -9.80 10.04
C CYS A 164 -11.00 -10.36 11.46
N GLY A 165 -10.19 -9.88 12.42
CA GLY A 165 -10.09 -10.46 13.77
C GLY A 165 -9.30 -11.78 13.86
N THR A 166 -9.00 -12.41 12.72
CA THR A 166 -8.10 -13.59 12.62
C THR A 166 -6.91 -13.28 11.73
N HIS A 167 -7.16 -12.66 10.57
CA HIS A 167 -6.14 -12.14 9.68
C HIS A 167 -5.89 -10.65 9.90
N GLU A 168 -4.80 -10.19 9.29
CA GLU A 168 -4.39 -8.79 9.24
C GLU A 168 -5.47 -7.91 8.56
N TYR A 169 -5.31 -6.59 8.67
CA TYR A 169 -6.15 -5.63 7.94
C TYR A 169 -5.89 -5.75 6.44
N ARG A 170 -6.92 -6.13 5.68
CA ARG A 170 -6.81 -6.50 4.26
C ARG A 170 -8.00 -5.97 3.48
N ARG A 171 -7.91 -6.02 2.15
CA ARG A 171 -9.02 -5.65 1.26
C ARG A 171 -10.25 -6.47 1.62
N ARG A 172 -11.41 -5.86 1.46
CA ARG A 172 -12.69 -6.53 1.64
C ARG A 172 -12.99 -7.45 0.46
N ALA A 173 -13.83 -8.43 0.71
CA ALA A 173 -14.37 -9.34 -0.26
C ALA A 173 -15.79 -9.73 0.16
N PHE A 174 -16.60 -10.14 -0.81
CA PHE A 174 -17.98 -10.52 -0.60
C PHE A 174 -18.20 -11.96 -1.07
N VAL A 175 -18.69 -12.81 -0.16
CA VAL A 175 -18.93 -14.22 -0.43
C VAL A 175 -20.33 -14.62 -0.02
N CYS A 176 -20.97 -15.56 -0.73
CA CYS A 176 -22.23 -16.11 -0.23
C CYS A 176 -22.01 -16.90 1.08
N LYS A 177 -23.01 -16.95 1.96
CA LYS A 177 -22.90 -17.69 3.24
C LYS A 177 -22.62 -19.20 3.10
N HIS A 178 -22.85 -19.74 1.91
CA HIS A 178 -22.77 -21.17 1.64
C HIS A 178 -21.35 -21.64 1.32
N LEU A 179 -20.48 -20.72 0.89
CA LEU A 179 -19.07 -21.02 0.68
C LEU A 179 -18.45 -21.46 2.01
N SER A 180 -17.68 -22.54 1.95
CA SER A 180 -17.18 -23.23 3.15
C SER A 180 -15.66 -23.23 3.21
N PHE A 181 -15.12 -23.14 4.42
CA PHE A 181 -13.70 -23.35 4.71
C PHE A 181 -13.33 -24.84 4.82
N THR A 182 -14.28 -25.76 4.64
CA THR A 182 -14.07 -27.19 4.97
C THR A 182 -14.60 -28.17 3.93
N ASN A 183 -15.63 -27.81 3.15
CA ASN A 183 -16.25 -28.71 2.19
C ASN A 183 -16.34 -28.02 0.84
N GLU A 184 -16.04 -28.74 -0.23
CA GLU A 184 -16.24 -28.28 -1.60
C GLU A 184 -17.73 -28.12 -1.90
N VAL A 185 -18.15 -26.90 -2.19
CA VAL A 185 -19.51 -26.58 -2.67
C VAL A 185 -19.49 -25.90 -4.04
N GLY A 186 -18.34 -25.95 -4.71
CA GLY A 186 -18.03 -25.23 -5.94
C GLY A 186 -17.72 -23.75 -5.70
N PHE A 187 -17.11 -23.11 -6.69
CA PHE A 187 -16.59 -21.75 -6.59
C PHE A 187 -16.74 -21.01 -7.92
N GLU A 188 -17.64 -20.03 -7.90
CA GLU A 188 -17.89 -19.10 -8.99
C GLU A 188 -17.43 -17.72 -8.54
N GLU A 189 -16.83 -16.95 -9.46
CA GLU A 189 -16.29 -15.63 -9.17
C GLU A 189 -16.68 -14.62 -10.26
N ALA A 190 -16.74 -13.33 -9.88
CA ALA A 190 -17.14 -12.26 -10.81
C ALA A 190 -16.15 -12.08 -11.97
N PHE A 191 -14.88 -12.35 -11.71
CA PHE A 191 -13.76 -12.35 -12.65
C PHE A 191 -12.67 -13.27 -12.12
N GLU A 192 -11.69 -13.64 -12.95
CA GLU A 192 -10.58 -14.48 -12.50
C GLU A 192 -9.74 -13.74 -11.44
N THR A 193 -9.65 -14.31 -10.24
CA THR A 193 -8.92 -13.68 -9.13
C THR A 193 -7.64 -14.41 -8.74
N PHE A 194 -6.62 -13.65 -8.35
CA PHE A 194 -5.40 -14.16 -7.73
C PHE A 194 -4.88 -13.20 -6.65
N PRO A 195 -4.11 -13.70 -5.65
CA PRO A 195 -3.61 -12.86 -4.56
C PRO A 195 -2.81 -11.66 -5.05
N GLU A 196 -2.97 -10.52 -4.37
CA GLU A 196 -2.22 -9.28 -4.65
C GLU A 196 -2.46 -8.65 -6.03
N MET A 197 -3.43 -9.15 -6.81
CA MET A 197 -3.80 -8.51 -8.08
C MET A 197 -4.27 -7.08 -7.86
N GLU A 198 -4.02 -6.20 -8.83
CA GLU A 198 -4.64 -4.88 -8.87
C GLU A 198 -6.13 -4.99 -9.16
N LEU A 199 -6.92 -4.15 -8.50
CA LEU A 199 -8.37 -4.05 -8.71
C LEU A 199 -8.69 -2.68 -9.28
N GLU A 200 -9.68 -2.62 -10.17
CA GLU A 200 -10.25 -1.34 -10.57
C GLU A 200 -10.95 -0.67 -9.39
N GLU A 201 -11.24 0.63 -9.51
CA GLU A 201 -11.80 1.41 -8.41
C GLU A 201 -13.13 0.83 -7.91
N ASP A 202 -13.98 0.35 -8.81
CA ASP A 202 -15.31 -0.17 -8.47
C ASP A 202 -15.35 -1.69 -8.25
N ASP A 203 -14.20 -2.36 -8.33
CA ASP A 203 -14.11 -3.81 -8.17
C ASP A 203 -13.84 -4.23 -6.73
N ASP A 204 -14.60 -5.23 -6.30
CA ASP A 204 -14.38 -5.97 -5.06
C ASP A 204 -14.31 -7.46 -5.40
N PHE A 205 -13.49 -8.22 -4.66
CA PHE A 205 -13.49 -9.67 -4.77
C PHE A 205 -14.86 -10.23 -4.42
N GLN A 206 -15.46 -10.96 -5.36
CA GLN A 206 -16.80 -11.50 -5.23
C GLN A 206 -16.82 -12.97 -5.63
N ALA A 207 -17.36 -13.83 -4.75
CA ALA A 207 -17.51 -15.24 -5.06
C ALA A 207 -18.78 -15.86 -4.45
N TRP A 208 -19.25 -16.92 -5.08
CA TRP A 208 -20.41 -17.67 -4.62
C TRP A 208 -20.28 -19.15 -5.01
N CYS A 209 -21.09 -20.01 -4.38
CA CYS A 209 -21.09 -21.44 -4.68
C CYS A 209 -21.99 -21.79 -5.88
N ASP A 210 -21.86 -23.00 -6.42
CA ASP A 210 -22.62 -23.48 -7.59
C ASP A 210 -24.14 -23.36 -7.39
N LYS A 211 -24.63 -23.60 -6.16
CA LYS A 211 -26.06 -23.45 -5.85
C LYS A 211 -26.52 -22.01 -5.97
N CYS A 212 -25.70 -21.05 -5.55
CA CYS A 212 -25.99 -19.63 -5.71
C CYS A 212 -25.98 -19.24 -7.19
N GLU A 213 -25.09 -19.83 -8.00
CA GLU A 213 -25.05 -19.58 -9.44
C GLU A 213 -26.32 -20.07 -10.15
N ILE A 214 -26.78 -21.28 -9.82
CA ILE A 214 -28.05 -21.81 -10.34
C ILE A 214 -29.22 -20.87 -10.01
N VAL A 215 -29.27 -20.34 -8.78
CA VAL A 215 -30.31 -19.39 -8.36
C VAL A 215 -30.17 -18.06 -9.09
N ARG A 216 -28.94 -17.53 -9.23
CA ARG A 216 -28.65 -16.28 -9.95
C ARG A 216 -29.10 -16.37 -11.41
N GLN A 217 -28.76 -17.46 -12.11
CA GLN A 217 -29.20 -17.67 -13.50
C GLN A 217 -30.71 -17.78 -13.61
N LYS A 218 -31.37 -18.50 -12.70
CA LYS A 218 -32.83 -18.65 -12.69
C LYS A 218 -33.56 -17.33 -12.47
N GLU A 219 -33.00 -16.46 -11.64
CA GLU A 219 -33.57 -15.15 -11.31
C GLU A 219 -33.06 -14.02 -12.23
N ASP A 220 -32.38 -14.36 -13.33
CA ASP A 220 -31.83 -13.40 -14.32
C ASP A 220 -30.85 -12.38 -13.72
N GLY A 221 -30.02 -12.83 -12.78
CA GLY A 221 -28.95 -12.05 -12.16
C GLY A 221 -29.07 -11.89 -10.65
N TRP A 222 -28.36 -10.88 -10.13
CA TRP A 222 -28.40 -10.50 -8.72
C TRP A 222 -29.59 -9.57 -8.48
N ASN A 223 -30.57 -10.05 -7.71
CA ASN A 223 -31.76 -9.31 -7.31
C ASN A 223 -32.17 -9.70 -5.89
N ASP A 224 -33.24 -9.10 -5.36
CA ASP A 224 -33.69 -9.32 -3.98
C ASP A 224 -33.82 -10.80 -3.59
N LYS A 225 -34.28 -11.67 -4.50
CA LYS A 225 -34.45 -13.10 -4.21
C LYS A 225 -33.12 -13.85 -4.22
N SER A 226 -32.28 -13.65 -5.23
CA SER A 226 -30.99 -14.34 -5.32
C SER A 226 -30.03 -13.84 -4.23
N MET A 227 -30.08 -12.56 -3.89
CA MET A 227 -29.36 -11.96 -2.76
C MET A 227 -29.85 -12.48 -1.41
N ALA A 228 -31.17 -12.62 -1.20
CA ALA A 228 -31.70 -13.21 0.03
C ALA A 228 -31.31 -14.68 0.20
N PHE A 229 -31.23 -15.44 -0.90
CA PHE A 229 -30.74 -16.82 -0.87
C PHE A 229 -29.25 -16.87 -0.55
N ALA A 230 -28.43 -16.10 -1.27
CA ALA A 230 -26.98 -16.08 -1.12
C ALA A 230 -26.53 -15.54 0.24
N ASP A 231 -27.28 -14.59 0.81
CA ASP A 231 -27.03 -13.97 2.13
C ASP A 231 -25.55 -13.59 2.27
N ILE A 232 -25.13 -12.70 1.37
CA ILE A 232 -23.74 -12.29 1.17
C ILE A 232 -23.10 -11.82 2.49
N LYS A 233 -21.88 -12.29 2.73
CA LYS A 233 -21.05 -11.96 3.88
C LYS A 233 -19.81 -11.19 3.44
N LEU A 234 -19.46 -10.20 4.24
CA LEU A 234 -18.20 -9.48 4.15
C LEU A 234 -17.10 -10.34 4.78
N VAL A 235 -16.02 -10.57 4.04
CA VAL A 235 -14.81 -11.26 4.51
C VAL A 235 -13.57 -10.46 4.09
N CYS A 236 -12.41 -10.77 4.68
CA CYS A 236 -11.15 -10.21 4.19
C CYS A 236 -10.64 -10.99 2.98
N GLU A 237 -9.79 -10.37 2.17
CA GLU A 237 -9.12 -10.96 1.00
C GLU A 237 -8.45 -12.30 1.33
N ARG A 238 -7.82 -12.42 2.51
CA ARG A 238 -7.18 -13.67 2.90
C ARG A 238 -8.19 -14.81 3.09
N CYS A 239 -9.32 -14.52 3.75
CA CYS A 239 -10.40 -15.49 3.88
C CYS A 239 -10.99 -15.88 2.52
N TYR A 240 -11.13 -14.91 1.61
CA TYR A 240 -11.62 -15.16 0.25
C TYR A 240 -10.73 -16.21 -0.46
N PHE A 241 -9.41 -16.04 -0.44
CA PHE A 241 -8.51 -16.99 -1.11
C PHE A 241 -8.41 -18.34 -0.38
N GLU A 242 -8.53 -18.38 0.94
CA GLU A 242 -8.61 -19.65 1.67
C GLU A 242 -9.89 -20.43 1.34
N ILE A 243 -11.01 -19.73 1.17
CA ILE A 243 -12.26 -20.32 0.67
C ILE A 243 -12.06 -20.83 -0.76
N LYS A 244 -11.44 -20.03 -1.63
CA LYS A 244 -11.16 -20.40 -3.03
C LYS A 244 -10.35 -21.69 -3.13
N GLU A 245 -9.26 -21.80 -2.37
CA GLU A 245 -8.41 -23.01 -2.32
C GLU A 245 -9.21 -24.26 -1.96
N VAL A 246 -10.07 -24.19 -0.95
CA VAL A 246 -10.90 -25.31 -0.50
C VAL A 246 -11.91 -25.70 -1.59
N ASN A 247 -12.61 -24.74 -2.18
CA ASN A 247 -13.74 -25.02 -3.07
C ASN A 247 -13.36 -25.34 -4.52
N LEU A 248 -12.09 -25.12 -4.88
CA LEU A 248 -11.50 -25.60 -6.14
C LEU A 248 -10.79 -26.96 -5.98
N GLY A 249 -10.80 -27.56 -4.79
CA GLY A 249 -10.18 -28.87 -4.54
C GLY A 249 -8.65 -28.84 -4.57
N TYR A 250 -8.03 -27.70 -4.24
CA TYR A 250 -6.58 -27.58 -4.16
C TYR A 250 -5.99 -28.04 -2.81
N ARG A 251 -6.85 -28.42 -1.85
CA ARG A 251 -6.48 -28.89 -0.50
C ARG A 251 -6.83 -30.34 -0.26
#